data_AF-A0A6G1RU08-F1
#
_entry.id   AF-A0A6G1RU08-F1
#
_cell.length_a   1.000
_cell.length_b   1.000
_cell.length_c   1.000
_cell.angle_alpha   90.00
_cell.angle_beta   90.00
_cell.angle_gamma   90.00
#
_symmetry.space_group_name_H-M   'P 1'
#
loop_
_entity.id
_entity.type
_entity.pdbx_description
1 polymer ?
#
loop_
_entity_poly.entity_id
_entity_poly.type
_entity_poly.pdbx_seq_one_letter_code
_entity_poly.pdbx_strand_id
1 'polypeptide(L)'
;MRVTERQQLLSQYFFECRCQACCDELESDVKSVVSLRNSFCCPSCRASMQGEETLCCSNEACAVSVSRESLSRRLWDLQQQIKKALELLRDRKADQAIKMLLKCQVDARSFLSPEHLLMGEMEDHLAQVYATQGKWQDAARHLERSIEIVEKHHGPSSVEMGHELFKLAQILFNGFAVSEALSTIQRAEEILSVHCGPQSTQIQELQEMKTCLLELPRSILQRT
;
A
#
# COMPACT_ATOMS: atom_id res chain seq x y z
N MET A 1 5.84 3.42 -10.23
CA MET A 1 7.07 3.40 -11.04
C MET A 1 6.71 3.84 -12.44
N ARG A 2 7.35 4.90 -12.97
CA ARG A 2 7.08 5.41 -14.32
C ARG A 2 7.65 4.49 -15.38
N VAL A 3 7.15 4.55 -16.62
CA VAL A 3 7.70 3.80 -17.76
C VAL A 3 9.20 4.04 -17.91
N THR A 4 9.68 5.25 -17.69
CA THR A 4 11.12 5.57 -17.75
C THR A 4 11.95 4.77 -16.74
N GLU A 5 11.48 4.65 -15.50
CA GLU A 5 12.12 3.84 -14.45
C GLU A 5 12.06 2.35 -14.79
N ARG A 6 10.92 1.87 -15.32
CA ARG A 6 10.78 0.48 -15.79
C ARG A 6 11.76 0.15 -16.91
N GLN A 7 11.89 1.03 -17.91
CA GLN A 7 12.84 0.86 -19.02
C GLN A 7 14.29 0.87 -18.51
N GLN A 8 14.62 1.76 -17.55
CA GLN A 8 15.96 1.78 -16.95
C GLN A 8 16.27 0.49 -16.19
N LEU A 9 15.31 -0.07 -15.45
CA LEU A 9 15.51 -1.37 -14.80
C LEU A 9 15.65 -2.49 -15.82
N LEU A 10 14.93 -2.43 -16.94
CA LEU A 10 14.99 -3.45 -17.99
C LEU A 10 16.21 -3.33 -18.91
N SER A 11 16.92 -2.18 -18.88
CA SER A 11 18.11 -1.98 -19.72
C SER A 11 19.20 -3.01 -19.43
N GLN A 12 19.22 -3.59 -18.23
CA GLN A 12 20.11 -4.69 -17.87
C GLN A 12 19.91 -5.96 -18.73
N TYR A 13 18.75 -6.09 -19.37
CA TYR A 13 18.40 -7.20 -20.27
C TYR A 13 18.55 -6.82 -21.75
N PHE A 14 19.11 -5.65 -22.05
CA PHE A 14 19.43 -5.19 -23.41
C PHE A 14 18.23 -5.17 -24.38
N PHE A 15 17.02 -4.89 -23.88
CA PHE A 15 15.83 -4.67 -24.73
C PHE A 15 15.00 -3.48 -24.22
N GLU A 16 14.16 -2.97 -25.10
CA GLU A 16 13.17 -1.94 -24.78
C GLU A 16 11.79 -2.60 -24.67
N CYS A 17 11.10 -2.40 -23.54
CA CYS A 17 9.79 -2.98 -23.34
C CYS A 17 8.72 -2.22 -24.15
N ARG A 18 7.99 -2.94 -24.99
CA ARG A 18 6.87 -2.40 -25.80
C ARG A 18 5.55 -3.11 -25.49
N CYS A 19 5.39 -3.55 -24.24
CA CYS A 19 4.10 -4.10 -23.81
C CYS A 19 3.03 -3.00 -23.80
N GLN A 20 1.76 -3.38 -23.86
CA GLN A 20 0.62 -2.45 -23.89
C GLN A 20 0.73 -1.39 -22.77
N ALA A 21 1.05 -1.80 -21.54
CA ALA A 21 1.19 -0.88 -20.42
C ALA A 21 2.39 0.10 -20.51
N CYS A 22 3.43 -0.20 -21.29
CA CYS A 22 4.50 0.75 -21.57
C CYS A 22 4.09 1.69 -22.71
N CYS A 23 3.45 1.16 -23.76
CA CYS A 23 2.95 1.95 -24.88
C CYS A 23 1.87 2.93 -24.44
N ASP A 24 0.87 2.48 -23.67
CA ASP A 24 -0.21 3.33 -23.15
C ASP A 24 0.32 4.50 -22.31
N GLU A 25 1.32 4.26 -21.45
CA GLU A 25 1.91 5.33 -20.64
C GLU A 25 2.70 6.34 -21.48
N LEU A 26 3.30 5.89 -22.59
CA LEU A 26 4.06 6.74 -23.52
C LEU A 26 3.16 7.49 -24.53
N GLU A 27 2.05 6.88 -24.95
CA GLU A 27 1.12 7.40 -25.96
C GLU A 27 0.00 8.24 -25.35
N SER A 28 -0.34 8.05 -24.08
CA SER A 28 -1.46 8.76 -23.48
C SER A 28 -1.13 10.23 -23.20
N ASP A 29 -1.95 11.13 -23.76
CA ASP A 29 -2.24 12.46 -23.17
C ASP A 29 -2.96 12.34 -21.81
N VAL A 30 -3.22 11.11 -21.34
CA VAL A 30 -3.79 10.76 -20.04
C VAL A 30 -2.70 10.88 -18.97
N LYS A 31 -2.20 12.11 -18.78
CA LYS A 31 -1.39 12.54 -17.64
C LYS A 31 -2.10 12.31 -16.28
N SER A 32 -3.33 11.81 -16.23
CA SER A 32 -4.16 11.82 -15.03
C SER A 32 -4.08 10.56 -14.15
N VAL A 33 -3.91 9.35 -14.69
CA VAL A 33 -4.00 8.12 -13.86
C VAL A 33 -2.64 7.47 -13.61
N VAL A 34 -1.74 7.44 -14.59
CA VAL A 34 -0.42 6.82 -14.43
C VAL A 34 0.60 7.80 -13.83
N SER A 35 0.44 9.11 -14.08
CA SER A 35 1.33 10.17 -13.58
C SER A 35 1.22 10.41 -12.07
N LEU A 36 0.14 9.94 -11.43
CA LEU A 36 -0.08 10.11 -9.99
C LEU A 36 0.69 9.10 -9.13
N ARG A 37 1.04 7.92 -9.69
CA ARG A 37 1.76 6.87 -8.97
C ARG A 37 3.14 7.37 -8.56
N ASN A 38 3.37 7.49 -7.26
CA ASN A 38 4.57 8.10 -6.66
C ASN A 38 4.80 9.57 -7.00
N SER A 39 3.73 10.36 -7.15
CA SER A 39 3.84 11.81 -7.39
C SER A 39 3.81 12.64 -6.11
N PHE A 40 4.39 13.84 -6.19
CA PHE A 40 4.29 14.87 -5.16
C PHE A 40 3.04 15.74 -5.35
N CYS A 41 2.51 16.26 -4.25
CA CYS A 41 1.45 17.26 -4.26
C CYS A 41 1.92 18.58 -3.64
N CYS A 42 1.23 19.65 -3.99
CA CYS A 42 1.53 21.00 -3.56
C CYS A 42 1.34 21.11 -2.03
N PRO A 43 2.35 21.58 -1.28
CA PRO A 43 2.23 21.77 0.16
C PRO A 43 1.13 22.75 0.59
N SER A 44 0.76 23.69 -0.28
CA SER A 44 -0.25 24.71 0.03
C SER A 44 -1.67 24.29 -0.36
N CYS A 45 -1.89 23.83 -1.60
CA CYS A 45 -3.24 23.62 -2.12
C CYS A 45 -3.52 22.16 -2.51
N ARG A 46 -2.58 21.23 -2.26
CA ARG A 46 -2.74 19.79 -2.49
C ARG A 46 -2.85 19.36 -3.96
N ALA A 47 -2.80 20.28 -4.91
CA ALA A 47 -2.81 19.96 -6.35
C ALA A 47 -1.53 19.23 -6.78
N SER A 48 -1.55 18.57 -7.93
CA SER A 48 -0.38 17.85 -8.45
C SER A 48 0.80 18.80 -8.72
N MET A 49 2.02 18.31 -8.53
CA MET A 49 3.25 19.06 -8.80
C MET A 49 3.89 18.54 -10.10
N GLN A 50 4.21 19.45 -11.03
CA GLN A 50 4.70 19.13 -12.37
C GLN A 50 6.04 19.83 -12.66
N GLY A 51 6.90 19.19 -13.46
CA GLY A 51 8.23 19.71 -13.81
C GLY A 51 9.34 18.68 -13.58
N GLU A 52 10.57 19.04 -13.94
CA GLU A 52 11.76 18.19 -13.75
C GLU A 52 12.51 18.59 -12.48
N GLU A 53 13.42 19.56 -12.55
CA GLU A 53 14.20 19.99 -11.37
C GLU A 53 13.41 20.86 -10.40
N THR A 54 12.67 21.83 -10.95
CA THR A 54 11.75 22.67 -10.19
C THR A 54 10.34 22.22 -10.49
N LEU A 55 9.60 21.83 -9.46
CA LEU A 55 8.23 21.40 -9.55
C LEU A 55 7.30 22.58 -9.27
N CYS A 56 6.41 22.88 -10.19
CA CYS A 56 5.39 23.91 -10.06
C CYS A 56 4.04 23.26 -9.77
N CYS A 57 3.23 23.95 -8.96
CA CYS A 57 1.86 23.55 -8.71
C CYS A 57 1.04 23.58 -9.99
N SER A 58 0.22 22.55 -10.22
CA SER A 58 -0.66 22.47 -11.39
C SER A 58 -1.92 23.34 -11.27
N ASN A 59 -2.17 23.97 -10.11
CA ASN A 59 -3.28 24.88 -9.92
C ASN A 59 -2.85 26.30 -10.32
N GLU A 60 -3.50 26.88 -11.33
CA GLU A 60 -3.19 28.21 -11.86
C GLU A 60 -3.30 29.32 -10.82
N ALA A 61 -4.16 29.15 -9.80
CA ALA A 61 -4.29 30.10 -8.70
C ALA A 61 -3.18 29.98 -7.64
N CYS A 62 -2.26 29.02 -7.78
CA CYS A 62 -1.24 28.69 -6.79
C CYS A 62 0.17 28.83 -7.39
N ALA A 63 0.89 29.89 -7.03
CA ALA A 63 2.25 30.16 -7.51
C ALA A 63 3.35 29.36 -6.78
N VAL A 64 2.99 28.29 -6.06
CA VAL A 64 3.97 27.49 -5.32
C VAL A 64 4.84 26.69 -6.28
N SER A 65 6.15 26.88 -6.15
CA SER A 65 7.18 26.04 -6.76
C SER A 65 8.16 25.54 -5.71
N VAL A 66 8.61 24.29 -5.86
CA VAL A 66 9.52 23.63 -4.92
C VAL A 66 10.55 22.83 -5.72
N SER A 67 11.80 22.85 -5.29
CA SER A 67 12.82 21.97 -5.88
C SER A 67 12.47 20.50 -5.65
N ARG A 68 12.57 19.69 -6.70
CA ARG A 68 12.40 18.22 -6.64
C ARG A 68 13.37 17.62 -5.64
N GLU A 69 14.62 18.09 -5.63
CA GLU A 69 15.65 17.62 -4.70
C GLU A 69 15.22 17.81 -3.24
N SER A 70 14.59 18.95 -2.93
CA SER A 70 14.07 19.21 -1.58
C SER A 70 12.94 18.26 -1.19
N LEU A 71 12.02 17.95 -2.09
CA LEU A 71 10.95 16.98 -1.83
C LEU A 71 11.48 15.55 -1.73
N SER A 72 12.47 15.19 -2.55
CA SER A 72 13.17 13.90 -2.48
C SER A 72 13.91 13.72 -1.16
N ARG A 73 14.60 14.77 -0.67
CA ARG A 73 15.23 14.75 0.66
C ARG A 73 14.21 14.55 1.78
N ARG A 74 13.08 15.26 1.72
CA ARG A 74 12.00 15.09 2.69
C ARG A 74 11.36 13.69 2.63
N LEU A 75 11.20 13.12 1.44
CA LEU A 75 10.74 11.75 1.24
C LEU A 75 11.71 10.75 1.89
N TRP A 76 13.01 10.95 1.70
CA TRP A 76 14.03 10.11 2.33
C TRP A 76 13.99 10.21 3.87
N ASP A 77 13.89 11.42 4.43
CA ASP A 77 13.77 11.63 5.88
C ASP A 77 12.51 10.96 6.46
N LEU A 78 11.40 11.03 5.73
CA LEU A 78 10.15 10.35 6.08
C LEU A 78 10.33 8.83 6.12
N GLN A 79 11.00 8.24 5.12
CA GLN A 79 11.32 6.80 5.09
C GLN A 79 12.20 6.39 6.28
N GLN A 80 13.18 7.21 6.67
CA GLN A 80 14.00 6.93 7.86
C GLN A 80 13.18 6.97 9.16
N GLN A 81 12.24 7.92 9.27
CA GLN A 81 11.32 7.97 10.41
C GLN A 81 10.42 6.74 10.46
N ILE A 82 9.86 6.29 9.33
CA ILE A 82 9.06 5.06 9.26
C ILE A 82 9.89 3.85 9.73
N LYS A 83 11.12 3.69 9.22
CA LYS A 83 12.03 2.63 9.65
C LYS A 83 12.26 2.63 11.16
N LYS A 84 12.53 3.80 11.75
CA LYS A 84 12.69 3.96 13.20
C LYS A 84 11.41 3.59 13.97
N ALA A 85 10.23 3.84 13.40
CA ALA A 85 8.96 3.43 14.02
C ALA A 85 8.86 1.90 14.12
N LEU A 86 9.32 1.19 13.09
CA LEU A 86 9.35 -0.27 13.06
C LEU A 86 10.39 -0.85 14.03
N GLU A 87 11.49 -0.15 14.26
CA GLU A 87 12.44 -0.51 15.32
C GLU A 87 11.79 -0.40 16.71
N LEU A 88 11.00 0.64 16.97
CA LEU A 88 10.24 0.77 18.22
C LEU A 88 9.23 -0.37 18.41
N LEU A 89 8.62 -0.86 17.32
CA LEU A 89 7.74 -2.03 17.38
C LEU A 89 8.50 -3.29 17.82
N ARG A 90 9.70 -3.52 17.29
CA ARG A 90 10.58 -4.64 17.69
C ARG A 90 10.96 -4.56 19.17
N ASP A 91 11.15 -3.34 19.68
CA ASP A 91 11.39 -3.05 21.10
C ASP A 91 10.14 -3.15 21.99
N ARG A 92 9.01 -3.63 21.45
CA ARG A 92 7.70 -3.71 22.13
C ARG A 92 7.13 -2.35 22.57
N LYS A 93 7.57 -1.25 21.96
CA LYS A 93 7.09 0.12 22.23
C LYS A 93 6.00 0.52 21.22
N ALA A 94 4.94 -0.29 21.14
CA ALA A 94 3.89 -0.13 20.13
C ALA A 94 3.22 1.26 20.14
N ASP A 95 2.92 1.83 21.32
CA ASP A 95 2.29 3.16 21.39
C ASP A 95 3.18 4.28 20.82
N GLN A 96 4.50 4.17 21.03
CA GLN A 96 5.45 5.13 20.46
C GLN A 96 5.53 4.95 18.95
N ALA A 97 5.54 3.71 18.46
CA ALA A 97 5.51 3.41 17.03
C ALA A 97 4.25 3.98 16.36
N ILE A 98 3.05 3.76 16.93
CA ILE A 98 1.79 4.35 16.42
C ILE A 98 1.89 5.86 16.35
N LYS A 99 2.30 6.51 17.45
CA LYS A 99 2.41 7.98 17.50
C LYS A 99 3.35 8.50 16.41
N MET A 100 4.46 7.80 16.17
CA MET A 100 5.43 8.20 15.15
C MET A 100 4.91 7.96 13.73
N LEU A 101 4.29 6.81 13.46
CA LEU A 101 3.67 6.52 12.17
C LEU A 101 2.52 7.48 11.84
N LEU A 102 1.66 7.84 12.80
CA LEU A 102 0.61 8.83 12.59
C LEU A 102 1.18 10.22 12.28
N LYS A 103 2.31 10.60 12.90
CA LYS A 103 3.03 11.84 12.55
C LYS A 103 3.59 11.77 11.14
N CYS A 104 4.24 10.65 10.78
CA CYS A 104 4.70 10.40 9.41
C CYS A 104 3.53 10.49 8.42
N GLN A 105 2.35 10.00 8.78
CA GLN A 105 1.16 10.02 7.95
C GLN A 105 0.66 11.43 7.65
N VAL A 106 0.68 12.31 8.66
CA VAL A 106 0.35 13.73 8.47
C VAL A 106 1.41 14.43 7.62
N ASP A 107 2.69 14.16 7.87
CA ASP A 107 3.81 14.74 7.12
C ASP A 107 3.77 14.31 5.65
N ALA A 108 3.69 13.00 5.40
CA ALA A 108 3.54 12.38 4.09
C ALA A 108 2.38 12.98 3.31
N ARG A 109 1.20 13.08 3.94
CA ARG A 109 0.05 13.75 3.32
C ARG A 109 0.49 15.10 2.81
N SER A 110 1.11 15.96 3.60
CA SER A 110 1.43 17.34 3.21
C SER A 110 2.23 17.53 1.90
N PHE A 111 2.91 16.51 1.36
CA PHE A 111 3.67 16.65 0.11
C PHE A 111 3.60 15.45 -0.84
N LEU A 112 3.01 14.32 -0.44
CA LEU A 112 2.79 13.15 -1.30
C LEU A 112 1.35 13.13 -1.80
N SER A 113 1.17 12.69 -3.04
CA SER A 113 -0.16 12.39 -3.56
C SER A 113 -0.84 11.28 -2.74
N PRO A 114 -2.18 11.24 -2.68
CA PRO A 114 -2.90 10.15 -2.00
C PRO A 114 -2.60 8.76 -2.57
N GLU A 115 -2.16 8.69 -3.83
CA GLU A 115 -1.79 7.46 -4.54
C GLU A 115 -0.27 7.24 -4.58
N HIS A 116 0.49 7.86 -3.67
CA HIS A 116 1.91 7.56 -3.54
C HIS A 116 2.08 6.20 -2.84
N LEU A 117 2.93 5.30 -3.35
CA LEU A 117 3.07 3.94 -2.80
C LEU A 117 3.45 3.91 -1.30
N LEU A 118 4.35 4.82 -0.87
CA LEU A 118 4.70 5.00 0.55
C LEU A 118 3.49 5.31 1.46
N MET A 119 2.40 5.88 0.93
CA MET A 119 1.16 6.02 1.69
C MET A 119 0.58 4.65 2.04
N GLY A 120 0.53 3.73 1.08
CA GLY A 120 0.06 2.35 1.30
C GLY A 120 0.97 1.59 2.26
N GLU A 121 2.28 1.64 2.05
CA GLU A 121 3.28 1.01 2.95
C GLU A 121 3.12 1.48 4.41
N MET A 122 2.85 2.76 4.61
CA MET A 122 2.63 3.32 5.94
C MET A 122 1.30 2.90 6.57
N GLU A 123 0.23 2.73 5.77
CA GLU A 123 -1.03 2.15 6.26
C GLU A 123 -0.83 0.67 6.64
N ASP A 124 -0.09 -0.12 5.86
CA ASP A 124 0.29 -1.51 6.21
C ASP A 124 1.07 -1.57 7.54
N HIS A 125 2.02 -0.66 7.74
CA HIS A 125 2.74 -0.56 9.02
C HIS A 125 1.83 -0.19 10.19
N LEU A 126 0.89 0.74 10.01
CA LEU A 126 -0.10 1.05 11.05
C LEU A 126 -0.97 -0.18 11.34
N ALA A 127 -1.42 -0.89 10.31
CA ALA A 127 -2.19 -2.13 10.47
C ALA A 127 -1.43 -3.17 11.29
N GLN A 128 -0.15 -3.40 10.97
CA GLN A 128 0.72 -4.30 11.72
C GLN A 128 0.79 -3.89 13.19
N VAL A 129 1.05 -2.63 13.50
CA VAL A 129 1.19 -2.18 14.90
C VAL A 129 -0.14 -2.33 15.66
N TYR A 130 -1.27 -1.97 15.06
CA TYR A 130 -2.59 -2.17 15.68
C TYR A 130 -2.91 -3.64 15.91
N ALA A 131 -2.58 -4.52 14.96
CA ALA A 131 -2.73 -5.96 15.10
C ALA A 131 -1.90 -6.50 16.28
N THR A 132 -0.66 -6.02 16.48
CA THR A 132 0.14 -6.42 17.66
C THR A 132 -0.46 -5.99 19.00
N GLN A 133 -1.35 -4.99 19.01
CA GLN A 133 -2.10 -4.56 20.20
C GLN A 133 -3.45 -5.25 20.35
N GLY A 134 -3.81 -6.18 19.47
CA GLY A 134 -5.13 -6.82 19.43
C GLY A 134 -6.26 -5.89 19.00
N LYS A 135 -5.94 -4.72 18.40
CA LYS A 135 -6.92 -3.76 17.88
C LYS A 135 -7.29 -4.12 16.45
N TRP A 136 -7.95 -5.26 16.29
CA TRP A 136 -8.19 -5.89 14.99
C TRP A 136 -8.99 -5.03 14.00
N GLN A 137 -10.01 -4.32 14.49
CA GLN A 137 -10.84 -3.44 13.64
C GLN A 137 -10.04 -2.25 13.10
N ASP A 138 -9.20 -1.63 13.93
CA ASP A 138 -8.35 -0.53 13.47
C ASP A 138 -7.27 -1.04 12.50
N ALA A 139 -6.72 -2.22 12.77
CA ALA A 139 -5.77 -2.87 11.87
C ALA A 139 -6.38 -3.14 10.49
N ALA A 140 -7.61 -3.68 10.44
CA ALA A 140 -8.32 -3.95 9.19
C ALA A 140 -8.53 -2.69 8.37
N ARG A 141 -9.03 -1.60 8.99
CA ARG A 141 -9.24 -0.30 8.31
C ARG A 141 -7.97 0.27 7.70
N HIS A 142 -6.84 0.11 8.39
CA HIS A 142 -5.55 0.57 7.86
C HIS A 142 -5.12 -0.31 6.68
N LEU A 143 -5.23 -1.64 6.81
CA LEU A 143 -4.83 -2.53 5.72
C LEU A 143 -5.72 -2.43 4.47
N GLU A 144 -7.02 -2.16 4.63
CA GLU A 144 -7.92 -1.87 3.52
C GLU A 144 -7.45 -0.67 2.70
N ARG A 145 -6.96 0.40 3.36
CA ARG A 145 -6.38 1.56 2.67
C ARG A 145 -5.06 1.23 1.96
N SER A 146 -4.25 0.34 2.54
CA SER A 146 -3.05 -0.18 1.86
C SER A 146 -3.46 -0.91 0.58
N ILE A 147 -4.45 -1.80 0.67
CA ILE A 147 -4.98 -2.59 -0.46
C ILE A 147 -5.46 -1.68 -1.60
N GLU A 148 -6.20 -0.61 -1.32
CA GLU A 148 -6.65 0.34 -2.36
C GLU A 148 -5.47 0.95 -3.15
N ILE A 149 -4.37 1.26 -2.46
CA ILE A 149 -3.18 1.85 -3.10
C ILE A 149 -2.41 0.77 -3.86
N VAL A 150 -2.24 -0.41 -3.27
CA VAL A 150 -1.54 -1.54 -3.90
C VAL A 150 -2.27 -1.99 -5.17
N GLU A 151 -3.61 -2.06 -5.14
CA GLU A 151 -4.43 -2.39 -6.31
C GLU A 151 -4.21 -1.40 -7.46
N LYS A 152 -4.17 -0.10 -7.15
CA LYS A 152 -3.90 0.94 -8.15
C LYS A 152 -2.50 0.82 -8.77
N HIS A 153 -1.51 0.31 -8.03
CA HIS A 153 -0.14 0.21 -8.53
C HIS A 153 0.13 -1.08 -9.29
N HIS A 154 -0.32 -2.20 -8.74
CA HIS A 154 0.05 -3.55 -9.19
C HIS A 154 -1.10 -4.26 -9.93
N GLY A 155 -2.33 -3.79 -9.77
CA GLY A 155 -3.53 -4.38 -10.37
C GLY A 155 -4.19 -5.44 -9.47
N PRO A 156 -5.49 -5.72 -9.67
CA PRO A 156 -6.32 -6.52 -8.75
C PRO A 156 -5.93 -8.00 -8.63
N SER A 157 -5.13 -8.53 -9.58
CA SER A 157 -4.71 -9.93 -9.62
C SER A 157 -3.20 -10.10 -9.43
N SER A 158 -2.51 -9.07 -8.94
CA SER A 158 -1.06 -9.14 -8.72
C SER A 158 -0.70 -9.98 -7.49
N VAL A 159 0.55 -10.44 -7.41
CA VAL A 159 1.03 -11.17 -6.23
C VAL A 159 1.03 -10.27 -4.98
N GLU A 160 1.30 -8.97 -5.15
CA GLU A 160 1.23 -7.99 -4.07
C GLU A 160 -0.19 -7.87 -3.50
N MET A 161 -1.23 -7.86 -4.36
CA MET A 161 -2.62 -7.93 -3.90
C MET A 161 -2.91 -9.20 -3.11
N GLY A 162 -2.40 -10.35 -3.57
CA GLY A 162 -2.54 -11.62 -2.85
C GLY A 162 -1.93 -11.56 -1.45
N HIS A 163 -0.75 -10.96 -1.30
CA HIS A 163 -0.08 -10.80 -0.02
C HIS A 163 -0.80 -9.84 0.93
N GLU A 164 -1.32 -8.71 0.44
CA GLU A 164 -2.09 -7.78 1.27
C GLU A 164 -3.42 -8.40 1.73
N LEU A 165 -4.11 -9.13 0.84
CA LEU A 165 -5.33 -9.88 1.20
C LEU A 165 -5.04 -11.00 2.19
N PHE A 166 -3.90 -11.67 2.09
CA PHE A 166 -3.45 -12.66 3.07
C PHE A 166 -3.30 -12.04 4.47
N LYS A 167 -2.63 -10.89 4.59
CA LYS A 167 -2.53 -10.15 5.86
C LYS A 167 -3.92 -9.73 6.38
N LEU A 168 -4.83 -9.32 5.49
CA LEU A 168 -6.17 -8.90 5.88
C LEU A 168 -7.00 -10.08 6.40
N ALA A 169 -6.89 -11.23 5.73
CA ALA A 169 -7.49 -12.47 6.21
C ALA A 169 -7.00 -12.81 7.63
N GLN A 170 -5.70 -12.70 7.90
CA GLN A 170 -5.15 -12.94 9.25
C GLN A 170 -5.73 -11.97 10.28
N ILE A 171 -5.81 -10.67 9.97
CA ILE A 171 -6.37 -9.65 10.86
C ILE A 171 -7.85 -9.91 11.14
N LEU A 172 -8.65 -10.19 10.11
CA LEU A 172 -10.09 -10.42 10.23
C LEU A 172 -10.39 -11.71 11.00
N PHE A 173 -9.61 -12.78 10.74
CA PHE A 173 -9.69 -14.04 11.48
C PHE A 173 -9.43 -13.84 12.97
N ASN A 174 -8.34 -13.16 13.33
CA ASN A 174 -8.02 -12.85 14.74
C ASN A 174 -9.03 -11.89 15.38
N GLY A 175 -9.65 -11.03 14.57
CA GLY A 175 -10.74 -10.14 14.97
C GLY A 175 -12.13 -10.78 15.04
N PHE A 176 -12.26 -12.08 14.73
CA PHE A 176 -13.54 -12.80 14.63
C PHE A 176 -14.55 -12.17 13.66
N ALA A 177 -14.09 -11.42 12.66
CA ALA A 177 -14.92 -10.91 11.57
C ALA A 177 -15.14 -12.03 10.53
N VAL A 178 -15.97 -13.02 10.89
CA VAL A 178 -16.03 -14.32 10.19
C VAL A 178 -16.41 -14.19 8.72
N SER A 179 -17.44 -13.40 8.40
CA SER A 179 -17.93 -13.25 7.04
C SER A 179 -16.89 -12.60 6.13
N GLU A 180 -16.28 -11.52 6.60
CA GLU A 180 -15.26 -10.76 5.90
C GLU A 180 -13.97 -11.58 5.75
N ALA A 181 -13.58 -12.33 6.79
CA ALA A 181 -12.43 -13.22 6.75
C ALA A 181 -12.62 -14.30 5.68
N LEU A 182 -13.76 -14.98 5.62
CA LEU A 182 -14.03 -16.02 4.63
C LEU A 182 -13.98 -15.47 3.19
N SER A 183 -14.58 -14.30 2.95
CA SER A 183 -14.54 -13.65 1.63
C SER A 183 -13.11 -13.24 1.25
N THR A 184 -12.35 -12.70 2.20
CA THR A 184 -10.97 -12.26 1.98
C THR A 184 -10.04 -13.46 1.73
N ILE A 185 -10.22 -14.55 2.50
CA ILE A 185 -9.48 -15.80 2.31
C ILE A 185 -9.70 -16.33 0.90
N GLN A 186 -10.95 -16.41 0.45
CA GLN A 186 -11.24 -16.90 -0.90
C GLN A 186 -10.52 -16.07 -1.97
N ARG A 187 -10.59 -14.73 -1.89
CA ARG A 187 -9.92 -13.86 -2.86
C ARG A 187 -8.39 -14.00 -2.80
N ALA A 188 -7.81 -14.15 -1.61
CA ALA A 188 -6.38 -14.37 -1.43
C ALA A 188 -5.93 -15.72 -2.02
N GLU A 189 -6.69 -16.80 -1.78
CA GLU A 189 -6.45 -18.13 -2.35
C GLU A 189 -6.47 -18.09 -3.89
N GLU A 190 -7.48 -17.46 -4.48
CA GLU A 190 -7.64 -17.34 -5.94
C GLU A 190 -6.43 -16.66 -6.58
N ILE A 191 -5.95 -15.57 -6.00
CA ILE A 191 -4.80 -14.82 -6.53
C ILE A 191 -3.49 -15.57 -6.27
N LEU A 192 -3.23 -15.98 -5.03
CA LEU A 192 -1.96 -16.61 -4.66
C LEU A 192 -1.76 -17.98 -5.33
N SER A 193 -2.83 -18.72 -5.63
CA SER A 193 -2.74 -20.01 -6.33
C SER A 193 -2.15 -19.86 -7.74
N VAL A 194 -2.37 -18.73 -8.40
CA VAL A 194 -1.82 -18.43 -9.72
C VAL A 194 -0.32 -18.13 -9.66
N HIS A 195 0.16 -17.52 -8.57
CA HIS A 195 1.52 -16.98 -8.48
C HIS A 195 2.50 -17.86 -7.68
N CYS A 196 2.03 -18.50 -6.61
CA CYS A 196 2.88 -19.15 -5.61
C CYS A 196 2.81 -20.69 -5.66
N GLY A 197 1.91 -21.25 -6.48
CA GLY A 197 1.65 -22.68 -6.57
C GLY A 197 0.93 -23.27 -5.34
N PRO A 198 0.28 -24.43 -5.49
CA PRO A 198 -0.66 -24.98 -4.49
C PRO A 198 0.00 -25.44 -3.17
N GLN A 199 1.33 -25.53 -3.11
CA GLN A 199 2.09 -25.93 -1.92
C GLN A 199 2.64 -24.74 -1.12
N SER A 200 2.26 -23.50 -1.47
CA SER A 200 2.65 -22.33 -0.68
C SER A 200 2.09 -22.44 0.74
N THR A 201 2.95 -22.19 1.73
CA THR A 201 2.57 -22.18 3.15
C THR A 201 1.46 -21.18 3.44
N GLN A 202 1.41 -20.06 2.70
CA GLN A 202 0.35 -19.06 2.82
C GLN A 202 -1.02 -19.62 2.41
N ILE A 203 -1.07 -20.43 1.34
CA ILE A 203 -2.32 -21.04 0.88
C ILE A 203 -2.79 -22.09 1.88
N GLN A 204 -1.87 -22.88 2.45
CA GLN A 204 -2.19 -23.84 3.52
C GLN A 204 -2.77 -23.12 4.74
N GLU A 205 -2.14 -22.04 5.20
CA GLU A 205 -2.63 -21.24 6.32
C GLU A 205 -4.03 -20.66 6.07
N LEU A 206 -4.28 -20.13 4.87
CA LEU A 206 -5.60 -19.66 4.47
C LEU A 206 -6.66 -20.77 4.54
N GLN A 207 -6.34 -21.97 4.06
CA GLN A 207 -7.24 -23.13 4.08
C GLN A 207 -7.53 -23.61 5.51
N GLU A 208 -6.51 -23.61 6.37
CA GLU A 208 -6.66 -23.93 7.80
C GLU A 208 -7.56 -22.92 8.51
N MET A 209 -7.29 -21.62 8.34
CA MET A 209 -8.14 -20.55 8.88
C MET A 209 -9.59 -20.68 8.41
N LYS A 210 -9.81 -20.93 7.12
CA LYS A 210 -11.15 -21.14 6.54
C LYS A 210 -11.86 -22.32 7.18
N THR A 211 -11.16 -23.45 7.36
CA THR A 211 -11.70 -24.64 8.01
C THR A 211 -12.13 -24.34 9.43
N CYS A 212 -11.27 -23.68 10.22
CA CYS A 212 -11.60 -23.26 11.58
C CYS A 212 -12.85 -22.38 11.65
N LEU A 213 -13.00 -21.42 10.73
CA LEU A 213 -14.16 -20.53 10.70
C LEU A 213 -15.47 -21.26 10.32
N LEU A 214 -15.40 -22.23 9.41
CA LEU A 214 -16.56 -23.02 8.98
C LEU A 214 -17.05 -24.01 10.05
N GLU A 215 -16.16 -24.46 10.93
CA GLU A 215 -16.47 -25.36 12.04
C GLU A 215 -17.01 -24.62 13.29
N LEU A 216 -17.06 -23.28 13.27
CA LEU A 216 -17.56 -22.50 14.40
C LEU A 216 -19.05 -22.80 14.69
N PRO A 217 -19.42 -23.03 15.97
CA PRO A 217 -20.81 -23.19 16.36
C PRO A 217 -21.66 -21.99 15.95
N ARG A 218 -22.89 -22.25 15.48
CA ARG A 218 -23.86 -21.21 15.06
C ARG A 218 -24.14 -20.15 16.13
N SER A 219 -23.92 -20.46 17.41
CA SER A 219 -24.09 -19.53 18.53
C SER A 219 -23.03 -18.40 18.56
N ILE A 220 -21.86 -18.62 17.95
CA ILE A 220 -20.79 -17.63 17.84
C ILE A 220 -21.02 -16.75 16.60
N LEU A 221 -21.50 -17.35 15.50
CA LEU A 221 -21.79 -16.67 14.23
C LEU A 221 -22.91 -15.62 14.31
N GLN A 222 -23.77 -15.66 15.33
CA GLN A 222 -24.88 -14.71 15.51
C GLN A 222 -24.52 -13.45 16.33
N ARG A 223 -23.30 -13.39 16.88
CA ARG A 223 -22.81 -12.27 17.72
C ARG A 223 -21.81 -11.35 17.02
N THR A 224 -21.46 -11.68 15.79
CA THR A 224 -20.53 -10.99 14.88
C THR A 224 -21.32 -10.41 13.73
#